data_AF-A0A2S9GFT6-F1
#
_entry.id   AF-A0A2S9GFT6-F1
#
_cell.length_a   1.000
_cell.length_b   1.000
_cell.length_c   1.000
_cell.angle_alpha   90.00
_cell.angle_beta   90.00
_cell.angle_gamma   90.00
#
_symmetry.space_group_name_H-M   'P 1'
#
loop_
_entity.id
_entity.type
_entity.pdbx_description
1 polymer ?
#
loop_
_entity_poly.entity_id
_entity_poly.type
_entity_poly.pdbx_seq_one_letter_code
_entity_poly.pdbx_strand_id
1 'polypeptide(L)'
;TDRILLLDGLPNYQRLFSLRVGQTVREQFEADLAIEYEVVARPKPGIILCREKGDATSANLFETILADEEQHIDYLETQLELMGK
;
A
#
# COMPACT_ATOMS: atom_id res chain seq x y z
N THR A 1 12.29 -1.90 4.84
CA THR A 1 12.53 -0.82 5.84
C THR A 1 13.92 -0.22 5.73
N ASP A 2 14.78 -0.75 4.87
CA ASP A 2 16.18 -0.32 4.66
C ASP A 2 16.33 1.17 4.38
N ARG A 3 15.43 1.78 3.58
CA ARG A 3 15.46 3.22 3.30
C ARG A 3 15.30 4.08 4.56
N ILE A 4 14.51 3.61 5.54
CA ILE A 4 14.32 4.32 6.82
C ILE A 4 15.63 4.28 7.62
N LEU A 5 16.27 3.11 7.72
CA LEU A 5 17.54 2.94 8.44
C LEU A 5 18.68 3.70 7.78
N LEU A 6 18.73 3.74 6.45
CA LEU A 6 19.71 4.52 5.68
C LEU A 6 19.62 6.03 5.94
N LEU A 7 18.43 6.52 6.30
CA LEU A 7 18.17 7.91 6.68
C LEU A 7 18.27 8.13 8.20
N ASP A 8 18.93 7.22 8.92
CA ASP A 8 19.08 7.21 10.38
C ASP A 8 17.74 7.23 11.14
N GLY A 9 16.66 6.80 10.50
CA GLY A 9 15.34 6.68 11.08
C GLY A 9 15.14 5.36 11.84
N LEU A 10 14.15 5.35 12.75
CA LEU A 10 13.76 4.16 13.51
C LEU A 10 12.43 3.60 12.99
N PRO A 11 12.40 2.46 12.30
CA PRO A 11 11.16 1.85 11.83
C PRO A 11 10.29 1.40 13.01
N ASN A 12 8.99 1.68 12.93
CA ASN A 12 8.05 1.32 13.97
C ASN A 12 7.47 -0.09 13.73
N TYR A 13 7.81 -1.03 14.61
CA TYR A 13 7.26 -2.39 14.65
C TYR A 13 6.42 -2.67 15.90
N GLN A 14 6.16 -1.66 16.75
CA GLN A 14 5.48 -1.85 18.03
C GLN A 14 3.96 -1.94 17.88
N ARG A 15 3.39 -1.25 16.87
CA ARG A 15 1.96 -1.20 16.62
C ARG A 15 1.68 -1.49 15.15
N LEU A 16 1.12 -2.66 14.89
CA LEU A 16 0.61 -3.03 13.59
C LEU A 16 -0.87 -2.63 13.46
N PHE A 17 -1.36 -2.58 12.22
CA PHE A 17 -2.77 -2.34 11.95
C PHE A 17 -3.61 -3.55 12.38
N SER A 18 -4.89 -3.30 12.65
CA SER A 18 -5.84 -4.36 12.96
C SER A 18 -6.02 -5.30 11.76
N LEU A 19 -6.09 -6.60 12.04
CA LEU A 19 -6.36 -7.61 11.01
C LEU A 19 -7.84 -7.55 10.59
N ARG A 20 -8.10 -7.59 9.28
CA ARG A 20 -9.44 -7.78 8.70
C ARG A 20 -9.58 -9.25 8.30
N VAL A 21 -10.46 -9.99 8.95
CA VAL A 21 -10.60 -11.44 8.73
C VAL A 21 -11.93 -11.71 8.03
N GLY A 22 -11.86 -12.14 6.77
CA GLY A 22 -13.00 -12.68 6.03
C GLY A 22 -13.18 -14.17 6.29
N GLN A 23 -14.43 -14.60 6.48
CA GLN A 23 -14.83 -16.00 6.66
C GLN A 23 -15.01 -16.74 5.33
N THR A 24 -15.19 -16.00 4.24
CA THR A 24 -15.28 -16.54 2.87
C THR A 24 -14.16 -15.97 2.01
N VAL A 25 -13.87 -16.63 0.88
CA VAL A 25 -12.89 -16.12 -0.10
C VAL A 25 -13.31 -14.73 -0.59
N ARG A 26 -14.61 -14.52 -0.87
CA ARG A 26 -15.11 -13.19 -1.27
C ARG A 26 -14.83 -12.13 -0.19
N GLU A 27 -15.16 -12.40 1.07
CA GLU A 27 -14.89 -11.46 2.17
C GLU A 27 -13.40 -11.17 2.35
N GLN A 28 -12.52 -12.15 2.08
CA GLN A 28 -11.07 -11.95 2.11
C GLN A 28 -10.63 -10.98 1.00
N PHE A 29 -11.12 -11.17 -0.22
CA PHE A 29 -10.83 -10.27 -1.35
C PHE A 29 -11.38 -8.86 -1.15
N GLU A 30 -12.59 -8.73 -0.59
CA GLU A 30 -13.18 -7.42 -0.26
C GLU A 30 -12.39 -6.71 0.86
N ALA A 31 -11.96 -7.45 1.88
CA ALA A 31 -11.14 -6.92 2.95
C ALA A 31 -9.78 -6.44 2.46
N ASP A 32 -9.17 -7.19 1.53
CA ASP A 32 -7.89 -6.88 0.91
C ASP A 32 -8.01 -5.66 -0.01
N LEU A 33 -9.02 -5.62 -0.88
CA LEU A 33 -9.28 -4.47 -1.76
C LEU A 33 -9.49 -3.18 -0.96
N ALA A 34 -10.20 -3.27 0.17
CA ALA A 34 -10.38 -2.13 1.07
C ALA A 34 -9.06 -1.69 1.73
N ILE A 35 -8.08 -2.58 1.91
CA ILE A 35 -6.73 -2.21 2.36
C ILE A 35 -5.99 -1.51 1.22
N GLU A 36 -6.03 -2.03 0.00
CA GLU A 36 -5.29 -1.44 -1.13
C GLU A 36 -5.71 0.00 -1.41
N TYR A 37 -7.02 0.29 -1.36
CA TYR A 37 -7.51 1.67 -1.47
C TYR A 37 -6.96 2.60 -0.38
N GLU A 38 -6.78 2.10 0.85
CA GLU A 38 -6.14 2.87 1.91
C GLU A 38 -4.64 3.02 1.70
N VAL A 39 -3.97 2.00 1.18
CA VAL A 39 -2.53 2.04 0.93
C VAL A 39 -2.23 3.04 -0.18
N VAL A 40 -2.94 3.04 -1.31
CA VAL A 40 -2.76 4.02 -2.40
C VAL A 40 -2.78 5.48 -1.93
N ALA A 41 -3.58 5.80 -0.91
CA ALA A 41 -3.65 7.15 -0.35
C ALA A 41 -2.40 7.55 0.46
N ARG A 42 -1.62 6.59 1.00
CA ARG A 42 -0.52 6.84 1.93
C ARG A 42 0.80 7.29 1.25
N PRO A 43 1.27 6.69 0.15
CA PRO A 43 2.49 7.12 -0.53
C PRO A 43 2.38 8.53 -1.15
N LYS A 44 1.21 8.91 -1.66
CA LYS A 44 0.99 10.18 -2.40
C LYS A 44 1.55 11.44 -1.69
N PRO A 45 1.20 11.73 -0.42
CA PRO A 45 1.81 12.86 0.30
C PRO A 45 3.31 12.68 0.55
N GLY A 46 3.77 11.43 0.73
CA GLY A 46 5.19 11.11 0.89
C GLY A 46 6.00 11.40 -0.38
N ILE A 47 5.47 11.08 -1.57
CA ILE A 47 6.09 11.38 -2.86
C ILE A 47 6.31 12.89 -3.00
N ILE A 48 5.26 13.69 -2.75
CA ILE A 48 5.34 15.17 -2.83
C ILE A 48 6.44 15.69 -1.90
N LEU A 49 6.43 15.26 -0.62
CA LEU A 49 7.42 15.68 0.35
C LEU A 49 8.85 15.30 -0.08
N CYS A 50 9.07 14.07 -0.52
CA CYS A 50 10.38 13.62 -0.98
C CYS A 50 10.87 14.44 -2.18
N ARG A 51 10.00 14.73 -3.15
CA ARG A 51 10.32 15.57 -4.30
C ARG A 51 10.67 17.01 -3.88
N GLU A 52 9.89 17.61 -2.99
CA GLU A 52 10.15 18.96 -2.44
C GLU A 52 11.49 19.05 -1.70
N LYS A 53 11.90 17.96 -1.04
CA LYS A 53 13.19 17.87 -0.32
C LYS A 53 14.36 17.43 -1.19
N GLY A 54 14.14 17.18 -2.48
CA GLY A 54 15.17 16.69 -3.39
C GLY A 54 15.56 15.21 -3.17
N ASP A 55 14.78 14.46 -2.39
CA ASP A 55 14.99 13.04 -2.15
C ASP A 55 14.36 12.21 -3.28
N ALA A 56 15.07 12.13 -4.41
CA ALA A 56 14.61 11.39 -5.57
C ALA A 56 14.51 9.87 -5.31
N THR A 57 15.39 9.30 -4.49
CA THR A 57 15.40 7.86 -4.23
C THR A 57 14.19 7.42 -3.42
N SER A 58 13.83 8.15 -2.35
CA SER A 58 12.62 7.83 -1.57
C SER A 58 11.35 8.10 -2.36
N ALA A 59 11.32 9.16 -3.18
CA ALA A 59 10.18 9.44 -4.05
C ALA A 59 9.94 8.28 -5.03
N ASN A 60 10.99 7.82 -5.71
CA ASN A 60 10.90 6.68 -6.62
C ASN A 60 10.45 5.40 -5.90
N LEU A 61 10.93 5.15 -4.67
CA LEU A 61 10.48 4.02 -3.86
C LEU A 61 8.97 4.07 -3.58
N PHE A 62 8.45 5.25 -3.20
CA PHE A 62 7.01 5.41 -2.98
C PHE A 62 6.20 5.32 -4.27
N GLU A 63 6.72 5.79 -5.39
CA GLU A 63 6.07 5.65 -6.71
C GLU A 63 6.01 4.19 -7.16
N THR A 64 7.05 3.40 -6.90
CA THR A 64 7.03 1.95 -7.16
C THR A 64 5.98 1.25 -6.31
N ILE A 65 5.92 1.53 -5.00
CA ILE A 65 4.88 0.97 -4.13
C ILE A 65 3.49 1.35 -4.64
N LEU A 66 3.29 2.63 -5.00
CA LEU A 66 2.00 3.09 -5.53
C LEU A 66 1.59 2.35 -6.81
N ALA A 67 2.52 2.13 -7.74
CA ALA A 67 2.24 1.41 -8.98
C ALA A 67 1.91 -0.07 -8.72
N ASP A 68 2.57 -0.71 -7.77
CA ASP A 68 2.27 -2.10 -7.37
C ASP A 68 0.85 -2.19 -6.77
N GLU A 69 0.45 -1.26 -5.88
CA GLU A 69 -0.90 -1.29 -5.32
C GLU A 69 -2.00 -1.02 -6.35
N GLU A 70 -1.74 -0.19 -7.37
CA GLU A 70 -2.68 0.01 -8.48
C GLU A 70 -2.90 -1.28 -9.28
N GLN A 71 -1.86 -2.13 -9.42
CA GLN A 71 -1.99 -3.46 -10.02
C GLN A 71 -2.73 -4.44 -9.10
N HIS A 72 -2.52 -4.37 -7.78
CA HIS A 72 -3.25 -5.19 -6.82
C HIS A 72 -4.75 -4.87 -6.84
N ILE A 73 -5.13 -3.59 -6.91
CA ILE A 73 -6.54 -3.17 -7.05
C ILE A 73 -7.16 -3.79 -8.31
N ASP A 74 -6.54 -3.62 -9.48
CA ASP A 74 -7.05 -4.16 -10.75
C ASP A 74 -7.25 -5.68 -10.68
N TYR A 75 -6.28 -6.39 -10.10
CA TYR A 75 -6.38 -7.84 -9.89
C TYR A 75 -7.55 -8.21 -8.98
N LEU A 76 -7.68 -7.58 -7.81
CA LEU A 76 -8.71 -7.90 -6.82
C LEU A 76 -10.12 -7.57 -7.34
N GLU A 77 -10.27 -6.44 -8.02
CA GLU A 77 -11.54 -6.06 -8.67
C GLU A 77 -11.93 -7.08 -9.74
N THR A 78 -10.98 -7.50 -10.58
CA THR A 78 -11.20 -8.55 -11.58
C THR A 78 -11.63 -9.86 -10.93
N GLN A 79 -10.97 -10.28 -9.83
CA GLN A 79 -11.35 -11.51 -9.14
C GLN A 79 -12.75 -11.42 -8.53
N LEU A 80 -13.11 -10.30 -7.91
CA LEU A 80 -14.44 -10.09 -7.36
C LEU A 80 -15.52 -10.08 -8.44
N GLU A 81 -15.24 -9.51 -9.61
CA GLU A 81 -16.15 -9.56 -10.76
C GLU A 81 -16.37 -11.00 -11.26
N LEU A 82 -15.30 -11.79 -11.37
CA LEU A 82 -15.36 -13.20 -11.77
C LEU A 82 -16.13 -14.08 -10.78
N MET A 83 -16.14 -13.70 -9.49
CA MET A 83 -16.95 -14.37 -8.46
C MET A 83 -18.45 -14.07 -8.58
N GLY A 84 -18.85 -13.23 -9.54
CA GLY A 84 -20.23 -12.86 -9.84
C GLY A 84 -20.80 -11.94 -8.79
N LYS A 85 -20.66 -10.62 -8.99
CA LYS A 85 -21.18 -9.54 -8.12
C LYS A 85 -22.40 -9.97 -7.29
#